data_AF-A0A1E7Q3X6-F1
#
_entry.id   AF-A0A1E7Q3X6-F1
#
_cell.length_a   1.000
_cell.length_b   1.000
_cell.length_c   1.000
_cell.angle_alpha   90.00
_cell.angle_beta   90.00
_cell.angle_gamma   90.00
#
_symmetry.space_group_name_H-M   'P 1'
#
loop_
_entity.id
_entity.type
_entity.pdbx_description
1 polymer ?
#
loop_
_entity_poly.entity_id
_entity_poly.type
_entity_poly.pdbx_seq_one_letter_code
_entity_poly.pdbx_strand_id
1 'polypeptide(L)'
;MLANPTKKDTLQQSFQRNNIRIPIVDYSDAVKDSNYLQRFQDWMRKYKWATKSVKSITINSLLAQAKKCEESFSVRLENLLTEDGSSSPYAEKRITPKLRYLSGRLLYLSSREYLGEISEKLTNRPDMYLIAKTMEAVAFRDFTDVLSMGVNATHSAAQLVRAEGNEPVRIDNDIGLSPVVEQSLAVLVINGVQHNYGAINTELMQLVASTGMKDLMKSKNSFIREFACLHGLSEPRHQYFLDSSFDRDEELAMDVLNQLQRSSHC
;
A
#
# COMPACT_ATOMS: atom_id res chain seq x y z
N MET A 1 14.58 2.11 10.16
CA MET A 1 14.83 3.52 9.81
C MET A 1 15.46 4.28 10.98
N LEU A 2 14.84 4.35 12.15
CA LEU A 2 15.37 5.05 13.35
C LEU A 2 16.84 4.74 13.69
N ALA A 3 17.25 3.48 13.60
CA ALA A 3 18.62 3.07 13.93
C ALA A 3 19.66 3.32 12.81
N ASN A 4 19.22 3.43 11.55
CA ASN A 4 20.09 3.57 10.37
C ASN A 4 19.34 4.31 9.25
N PRO A 5 19.07 5.62 9.40
CA PRO A 5 18.22 6.36 8.46
C PRO A 5 18.83 6.46 7.05
N THR A 6 20.16 6.51 6.96
CA THR A 6 20.90 6.59 5.68
C THR A 6 20.79 5.36 4.80
N LYS A 7 20.22 4.25 5.29
CA LYS A 7 20.05 3.00 4.54
C LYS A 7 18.65 2.81 3.94
N LYS A 8 17.78 3.83 4.02
CA LYS A 8 16.41 3.82 3.50
C LYS A 8 16.35 3.30 2.06
N ASP A 9 17.02 4.01 1.15
CA ASP A 9 16.92 3.74 -0.28
C ASP A 9 17.52 2.37 -0.63
N THR A 10 18.61 2.00 0.03
CA THR A 10 19.23 0.68 -0.14
C THR A 10 18.29 -0.44 0.31
N LEU A 11 17.55 -0.24 1.41
CA LEU A 11 16.56 -1.20 1.89
C LEU A 11 15.37 -1.29 0.93
N GLN A 12 14.81 -0.16 0.48
CA GLN A 12 13.71 -0.12 -0.49
C GLN A 12 14.09 -0.84 -1.78
N GLN A 13 15.27 -0.55 -2.35
CA GLN A 13 15.77 -1.23 -3.55
C GLN A 13 15.97 -2.73 -3.32
N SER A 14 16.43 -3.13 -2.13
CA SER A 14 16.60 -4.54 -1.79
C SER A 14 15.26 -5.26 -1.69
N PHE A 15 14.24 -4.61 -1.13
CA PHE A 15 12.87 -5.13 -1.07
C PHE A 15 12.27 -5.28 -2.46
N GLN A 16 12.38 -4.24 -3.30
CA GLN A 16 11.92 -4.27 -4.70
C GLN A 16 12.52 -5.44 -5.50
N ARG A 17 13.85 -5.64 -5.41
CA ARG A 17 14.54 -6.75 -6.09
C ARG A 17 14.13 -8.14 -5.62
N ASN A 18 13.50 -8.24 -4.46
CA ASN A 18 13.03 -9.49 -3.87
C ASN A 18 11.49 -9.57 -3.85
N ASN A 19 10.77 -8.76 -4.65
CA ASN A 19 9.30 -8.73 -4.73
C ASN A 19 8.60 -8.39 -3.39
N ILE A 20 9.30 -7.69 -2.49
CA ILE A 20 8.73 -7.25 -1.21
C ILE A 20 8.16 -5.84 -1.39
N ARG A 21 6.86 -5.68 -1.16
CA ARG A 21 6.07 -4.45 -1.38
C ARG A 21 5.82 -3.67 -0.09
N ILE A 22 6.74 -3.75 0.86
CA ILE A 22 6.66 -2.99 2.11
C ILE A 22 7.33 -1.63 1.85
N PRO A 23 6.57 -0.51 1.81
CA PRO A 23 7.17 0.80 1.63
C PRO A 23 8.00 1.19 2.86
N ILE A 24 9.16 1.80 2.61
CA ILE A 24 10.02 2.32 3.67
C ILE A 24 9.78 3.83 3.82
N VAL A 25 9.02 4.19 4.86
CA VAL A 25 8.66 5.59 5.19
C VAL A 25 9.87 6.38 5.70
N ASP A 26 9.93 7.66 5.35
CA ASP A 26 10.92 8.59 5.84
C ASP A 26 10.63 9.06 7.26
N TYR A 27 11.47 8.66 8.20
CA TYR A 27 11.39 9.12 9.58
C TYR A 27 12.33 10.30 9.87
N SER A 28 13.00 10.85 8.86
CA SER A 28 13.98 11.91 9.08
C SER A 28 13.35 13.10 9.81
N ASP A 29 12.18 13.56 9.37
CA ASP A 29 11.48 14.70 9.96
C ASP A 29 10.95 14.42 11.36
N ALA A 30 10.32 13.26 11.59
CA ALA A 30 9.80 12.87 12.91
C ALA A 30 10.89 12.72 13.98
N VAL A 31 12.15 12.54 13.56
CA VAL A 31 13.30 12.24 14.43
C VAL A 31 14.28 13.41 14.51
N LYS A 32 14.01 14.53 13.83
CA LYS A 32 14.87 15.74 13.83
C LYS A 32 15.07 16.34 15.22
N ASP A 33 14.28 15.95 16.21
CA ASP A 33 14.43 16.44 17.57
C ASP A 33 15.74 15.93 18.19
N SER A 34 16.71 16.83 18.36
CA SER A 34 18.07 16.53 18.86
C SER A 34 18.06 15.73 20.16
N ASN A 35 17.09 15.99 21.03
CA ASN A 35 16.87 15.26 22.28
C ASN A 35 16.53 13.78 22.07
N TYR A 36 15.82 13.41 21.02
CA TYR A 36 15.41 12.02 20.77
C TYR A 36 16.59 11.17 20.31
N LEU A 37 17.35 11.66 19.31
CA LEU A 37 18.54 10.94 18.84
C LEU A 37 19.55 10.74 19.96
N GLN A 38 19.72 11.76 20.81
CA GLN A 38 20.58 11.67 21.98
C GLN A 38 20.06 10.61 22.98
N ARG A 39 18.77 10.62 23.31
CA ARG A 39 18.14 9.59 24.18
C ARG A 39 18.27 8.17 23.61
N PHE A 40 18.09 8.00 22.31
CA PHE A 40 18.24 6.69 21.64
C PHE A 40 19.69 6.21 21.67
N GLN A 41 20.65 7.09 21.38
CA GLN A 41 22.08 6.78 21.50
C GLN A 41 22.47 6.46 22.93
N ASP A 42 21.99 7.22 23.91
CA ASP A 42 22.23 6.98 25.33
C ASP A 42 21.65 5.66 25.78
N TRP A 43 20.44 5.30 25.32
CA TRP A 43 19.83 3.99 25.56
C TRP A 43 20.67 2.85 24.97
N MET A 44 21.11 2.99 23.71
CA MET A 44 21.99 2.00 23.07
C MET A 44 23.35 1.86 23.76
N ARG A 45 23.90 2.95 24.33
CA ARG A 45 25.16 2.94 25.10
C ARG A 45 24.96 2.31 26.48
N LYS A 46 23.83 2.60 27.13
CA LYS A 46 23.49 2.10 28.47
C LYS A 46 23.21 0.61 28.49
N TYR A 47 22.56 0.08 27.45
CA TYR A 47 22.11 -1.32 27.41
C TYR A 47 22.82 -2.13 26.30
N LYS A 48 23.77 -2.98 26.69
CA LYS A 48 24.51 -3.86 25.75
C LYS A 48 23.60 -4.79 24.93
N TRP A 49 22.49 -5.24 25.51
CA TRP A 49 21.51 -6.07 24.80
C TRP A 49 20.80 -5.27 23.71
N ALA A 50 20.51 -3.99 23.94
CA ALA A 50 19.91 -3.11 22.94
C ALA A 50 20.85 -2.92 21.74
N THR A 51 22.14 -2.69 22.02
CA THR A 51 23.17 -2.63 20.96
C THR A 51 23.22 -3.92 20.15
N LYS A 52 23.17 -5.08 20.81
CA LYS A 52 23.21 -6.40 20.15
C LYS A 52 21.99 -6.60 19.27
N SER A 53 20.80 -6.27 19.77
CA SER A 53 19.54 -6.36 19.02
C SER A 53 19.57 -5.43 17.80
N VAL A 54 19.94 -4.16 17.97
CA VAL A 54 19.99 -3.19 16.86
C VAL A 54 21.03 -3.58 15.81
N LYS A 55 22.22 -4.02 16.22
CA LYS A 55 23.27 -4.49 15.29
C LYS A 55 22.87 -5.74 14.50
N SER A 56 21.98 -6.56 15.05
CA SER A 56 21.47 -7.76 14.36
C SER A 56 20.50 -7.41 13.22
N ILE A 57 19.92 -6.21 13.23
CA ILE A 57 18.99 -5.72 12.20
C ILE A 57 19.81 -5.24 11.00
N THR A 58 19.98 -6.14 10.04
CA THR A 58 20.61 -5.89 8.74
C THR A 58 19.61 -6.07 7.61
N ILE A 59 19.87 -5.51 6.44
CA ILE A 59 19.04 -5.73 5.25
C ILE A 59 18.87 -7.23 4.97
N ASN A 60 19.96 -7.99 4.99
CA ASN A 60 19.92 -9.45 4.78
C ASN A 60 19.07 -10.18 5.83
N SER A 61 19.14 -9.78 7.10
CA SER A 61 18.28 -10.38 8.14
C SER A 61 16.80 -10.07 7.92
N LEU A 62 16.46 -8.88 7.42
CA LEU A 62 15.08 -8.50 7.11
C LEU A 62 14.56 -9.27 5.91
N LEU A 63 15.37 -9.40 4.84
CA LEU A 63 15.05 -10.23 3.68
C LEU A 63 14.82 -11.70 4.08
N ALA A 64 15.69 -12.26 4.92
CA ALA A 64 15.55 -13.63 5.40
C ALA A 64 14.29 -13.83 6.26
N GLN A 65 13.91 -12.83 7.05
CA GLN A 65 12.66 -12.87 7.82
C GLN A 65 11.43 -12.79 6.91
N ALA A 66 11.44 -11.86 5.95
CA ALA A 66 10.37 -11.71 4.97
C ALA A 66 10.11 -13.01 4.21
N LYS A 67 11.18 -13.65 3.71
CA LYS A 67 11.10 -14.94 3.01
C LYS A 67 10.54 -16.06 3.90
N LYS A 68 10.99 -16.16 5.15
CA LYS A 68 10.44 -17.15 6.10
C LYS A 68 8.95 -16.91 6.38
N CYS A 69 8.54 -15.65 6.49
CA CYS A 69 7.13 -15.29 6.66
C CYS A 69 6.31 -15.66 5.42
N GLU A 70 6.81 -15.35 4.23
CA GLU A 70 6.21 -15.74 2.96
C GLU A 70 5.98 -17.26 2.90
N GLU A 71 7.05 -18.06 3.05
CA GLU A 71 6.98 -19.53 3.04
C GLU A 71 5.96 -20.06 4.06
N SER A 72 5.99 -19.54 5.29
CA SER A 72 5.06 -19.96 6.33
C SER A 72 3.62 -19.58 6.03
N PHE A 73 3.37 -18.40 5.46
CA PHE A 73 2.03 -17.95 5.12
C PHE A 73 1.47 -18.69 3.90
N SER A 74 2.28 -18.93 2.88
CA SER A 74 1.90 -19.69 1.69
C SER A 74 1.45 -21.10 2.04
N VAL A 75 2.25 -21.84 2.83
CA VAL A 75 1.89 -23.21 3.27
C VAL A 75 0.58 -23.21 4.06
N ARG A 76 0.40 -22.25 4.98
CA ARG A 76 -0.83 -22.16 5.78
C ARG A 76 -2.04 -21.77 4.93
N LEU A 77 -1.86 -20.93 3.91
CA LEU A 77 -2.92 -20.52 3.01
C LEU A 77 -3.39 -21.70 2.17
N GLU A 78 -2.45 -22.42 1.53
CA GLU A 78 -2.77 -23.60 0.73
C GLU A 78 -3.52 -24.65 1.56
N ASN A 79 -3.04 -24.95 2.78
CA ASN A 79 -3.74 -25.88 3.67
C ASN A 79 -5.19 -25.46 3.92
N LEU A 80 -5.45 -24.18 4.20
CA LEU A 80 -6.81 -23.67 4.41
C LEU A 80 -7.67 -23.64 3.14
N LEU A 81 -7.05 -23.52 1.96
CA LEU A 81 -7.75 -23.58 0.67
C LEU A 81 -8.12 -25.03 0.31
N THR A 82 -7.30 -25.99 0.71
CA THR A 82 -7.53 -27.44 0.51
C THR A 82 -8.38 -28.09 1.59
N GLU A 83 -8.50 -27.46 2.77
CA GLU A 83 -9.46 -27.91 3.77
C GLU A 83 -10.87 -27.78 3.18
N ASP A 84 -11.42 -28.92 2.74
CA ASP A 84 -12.81 -29.02 2.31
C ASP A 84 -13.67 -28.44 3.42
N GLY A 85 -14.31 -27.31 3.10
CA GLY A 85 -15.19 -26.62 4.00
C GLY A 85 -16.27 -27.59 4.44
N SER A 86 -16.12 -28.17 5.64
CA SER A 86 -17.20 -28.88 6.30
C SER A 86 -18.46 -28.03 6.16
N SER A 87 -19.57 -28.66 5.78
CA SER A 87 -20.83 -28.10 5.27
C SER A 87 -21.58 -27.14 6.21
N SER A 88 -20.92 -26.63 7.25
CA SER A 88 -21.44 -25.70 8.23
C SER A 88 -21.01 -24.25 7.93
N PRO A 89 -21.95 -23.30 7.80
CA PRO A 89 -21.66 -21.87 7.67
C PRO A 89 -20.77 -21.29 8.79
N TYR A 90 -20.70 -21.94 9.96
CA TYR A 90 -19.83 -21.52 11.05
C TYR A 90 -18.35 -21.83 10.81
N ALA A 91 -18.04 -22.90 10.06
CA ALA A 91 -16.68 -23.24 9.69
C ALA A 91 -16.13 -22.21 8.69
N GLU A 92 -16.92 -21.86 7.68
CA GLU A 92 -16.58 -20.82 6.70
C GLU A 92 -16.32 -19.46 7.37
N LYS A 93 -17.20 -19.03 8.28
CA LYS A 93 -17.00 -17.78 9.05
C LYS A 93 -15.70 -17.75 9.86
N ARG A 94 -15.18 -18.90 10.30
CA ARG A 94 -13.90 -18.98 11.04
C ARG A 94 -12.69 -19.01 10.13
N ILE A 95 -12.85 -19.49 8.90
CA ILE A 95 -11.78 -19.60 7.90
C ILE A 95 -11.55 -18.26 7.21
N THR A 96 -12.60 -17.53 6.85
CA THR A 96 -12.51 -16.26 6.10
C THR A 96 -11.52 -15.25 6.71
N PRO A 97 -11.53 -14.95 8.02
CA PRO A 97 -10.55 -14.03 8.61
C PRO A 97 -9.10 -14.53 8.50
N LYS A 98 -8.88 -15.86 8.58
CA LYS A 98 -7.54 -16.46 8.43
C LYS A 98 -7.06 -16.34 6.99
N LEU A 99 -7.93 -16.62 6.02
CA LEU A 99 -7.61 -16.44 4.60
C LEU A 99 -7.29 -14.97 4.32
N ARG A 100 -8.15 -14.03 4.75
CA ARG A 100 -7.90 -12.58 4.62
C ARG A 100 -6.56 -12.17 5.23
N TYR A 101 -6.27 -12.63 6.44
CA TYR A 101 -5.00 -12.35 7.11
C TYR A 101 -3.79 -12.84 6.30
N LEU A 102 -3.81 -14.11 5.86
CA LEU A 102 -2.69 -14.72 5.15
C LEU A 102 -2.51 -14.11 3.76
N SER A 103 -3.57 -14.06 2.97
CA SER A 103 -3.58 -13.46 1.64
C SER A 103 -3.17 -11.97 1.70
N GLY A 104 -3.64 -11.23 2.71
CA GLY A 104 -3.29 -9.83 2.91
C GLY A 104 -1.80 -9.64 3.15
N ARG A 105 -1.15 -10.56 3.86
CA ARG A 105 0.31 -10.52 4.09
C ARG A 105 1.11 -10.97 2.88
N LEU A 106 0.61 -11.95 2.13
CA LEU A 106 1.25 -12.43 0.91
C LEU A 106 1.28 -11.36 -0.20
N LEU A 107 0.29 -10.46 -0.25
CA LEU A 107 0.34 -9.27 -1.11
C LEU A 107 1.63 -8.46 -0.95
N TYR A 108 2.22 -8.42 0.25
CA TYR A 108 3.47 -7.70 0.51
C TYR A 108 4.73 -8.50 0.26
N LEU A 109 4.64 -9.83 0.30
CA LEU A 109 5.82 -10.69 0.46
C LEU A 109 6.08 -11.57 -0.76
N SER A 110 5.07 -11.82 -1.59
CA SER A 110 5.14 -12.82 -2.65
C SER A 110 5.45 -12.27 -4.03
N SER A 111 5.94 -13.12 -4.92
CA SER A 111 6.14 -12.76 -6.33
C SER A 111 4.81 -12.50 -7.05
N ARG A 112 4.87 -11.78 -8.17
CA ARG A 112 3.68 -11.49 -8.99
C ARG A 112 3.03 -12.77 -9.52
N GLU A 113 3.83 -13.76 -9.91
CA GLU A 113 3.36 -15.05 -10.41
C GLU A 113 2.51 -15.77 -9.36
N TYR A 114 3.02 -15.87 -8.14
CA TYR A 114 2.28 -16.51 -7.05
C TYR A 114 1.01 -15.74 -6.68
N LEU A 115 1.04 -14.40 -6.71
CA LEU A 115 -0.17 -13.59 -6.49
C LEU A 115 -1.23 -13.85 -7.56
N GLY A 116 -0.83 -14.01 -8.82
CA GLY A 116 -1.72 -14.40 -9.91
C GLY A 116 -2.40 -15.75 -9.63
N GLU A 117 -1.61 -16.79 -9.33
CA GLU A 117 -2.13 -18.13 -9.01
C GLU A 117 -3.12 -18.13 -7.83
N ILE A 118 -2.78 -17.40 -6.76
CA ILE A 118 -3.65 -17.31 -5.57
C ILE A 118 -4.91 -16.49 -5.85
N SER A 119 -4.81 -15.43 -6.66
CA SER A 119 -5.97 -14.61 -7.03
C SER A 119 -7.06 -15.44 -7.73
N GLU A 120 -6.67 -16.36 -8.62
CA GLU A 120 -7.59 -17.27 -9.31
C GLU A 120 -8.32 -18.20 -8.32
N LYS A 121 -7.57 -18.78 -7.37
CA LYS A 121 -8.15 -19.65 -6.33
C LYS A 121 -9.14 -18.89 -5.42
N LEU A 122 -8.84 -17.63 -5.11
CA LEU A 122 -9.65 -16.82 -4.20
C LEU A 122 -10.87 -16.17 -4.87
N THR A 123 -10.84 -15.95 -6.18
CA THR A 123 -11.92 -15.25 -6.92
C THR A 123 -13.28 -15.96 -6.77
N ASN A 124 -13.28 -17.28 -6.63
CA ASN A 124 -14.50 -18.08 -6.45
C ASN A 124 -15.15 -17.93 -5.05
N ARG A 125 -14.54 -17.18 -4.13
CA ARG A 125 -15.07 -16.94 -2.78
C ARG A 125 -15.52 -15.46 -2.67
N PRO A 126 -16.84 -15.19 -2.54
CA PRO A 126 -17.34 -13.81 -2.50
C PRO A 126 -16.68 -12.92 -1.44
N ASP A 127 -16.43 -13.48 -0.25
CA ASP A 127 -15.78 -12.79 0.87
C ASP A 127 -14.30 -12.43 0.62
N MET A 128 -13.71 -13.00 -0.43
CA MET A 128 -12.33 -12.82 -0.84
C MET A 128 -12.21 -12.06 -2.16
N TYR A 129 -13.32 -11.63 -2.77
CA TYR A 129 -13.30 -10.99 -4.09
C TYR A 129 -12.42 -9.73 -4.13
N LEU A 130 -12.51 -8.87 -3.11
CA LEU A 130 -11.69 -7.65 -3.04
C LEU A 130 -10.19 -7.96 -3.02
N ILE A 131 -9.79 -8.93 -2.20
CA ILE A 131 -8.37 -9.29 -2.10
C ILE A 131 -7.88 -10.04 -3.33
N ALA A 132 -8.70 -10.89 -3.93
CA ALA A 132 -8.40 -11.57 -5.18
C ALA A 132 -8.15 -10.55 -6.30
N LYS A 133 -9.06 -9.57 -6.48
CA LYS A 133 -8.89 -8.51 -7.48
C LYS A 133 -7.71 -7.58 -7.19
N THR A 134 -7.38 -7.35 -5.93
CA THR A 134 -6.15 -6.61 -5.56
C THR A 134 -4.90 -7.42 -5.92
N MET A 135 -4.89 -8.73 -5.67
CA MET A 135 -3.79 -9.62 -6.05
C MET A 135 -3.61 -9.68 -7.57
N GLU A 136 -4.70 -9.84 -8.31
CA GLU A 136 -4.72 -9.84 -9.77
C GLU A 136 -4.18 -8.51 -10.32
N ALA A 137 -4.66 -7.37 -9.80
CA ALA A 137 -4.22 -6.06 -10.24
C ALA A 137 -2.71 -5.83 -10.00
N VAL A 138 -2.17 -6.31 -8.88
CA VAL A 138 -0.74 -6.23 -8.58
C VAL A 138 0.07 -7.20 -9.44
N ALA A 139 -0.42 -8.43 -9.63
CA ALA A 139 0.26 -9.46 -10.40
C ALA A 139 0.42 -9.07 -11.88
N PHE A 140 -0.66 -8.59 -12.50
CA PHE A 140 -0.70 -8.28 -13.93
C PHE A 140 -0.50 -6.79 -14.24
N ARG A 141 -0.38 -5.94 -13.21
CA ARG A 141 -0.38 -4.48 -13.33
C ARG A 141 -1.60 -3.95 -14.09
N ASP A 142 -2.74 -4.62 -13.96
CA ASP A 142 -3.99 -4.23 -14.60
C ASP A 142 -4.98 -3.68 -13.58
N PHE A 143 -5.30 -2.40 -13.68
CA PHE A 143 -6.11 -1.70 -12.70
C PHE A 143 -7.58 -1.54 -13.12
N THR A 144 -7.97 -2.10 -14.26
CA THR A 144 -9.31 -1.91 -14.84
C THR A 144 -10.44 -2.24 -13.84
N ASP A 145 -10.35 -3.41 -13.19
CA ASP A 145 -11.38 -3.86 -12.25
C ASP A 145 -11.36 -3.06 -10.94
N VAL A 146 -10.17 -2.83 -10.37
CA VAL A 146 -10.04 -2.15 -9.07
C VAL A 146 -10.48 -0.69 -9.12
N LEU A 147 -10.39 -0.01 -10.28
CA LEU A 147 -10.93 1.33 -10.48
C LEU A 147 -12.46 1.36 -10.29
N SER A 148 -13.15 0.35 -10.82
CA SER A 148 -14.61 0.19 -10.71
C SER A 148 -15.06 -0.17 -9.29
N MET A 149 -14.16 -0.75 -8.48
CA MET A 149 -14.41 -1.09 -7.08
C MET A 149 -14.28 0.12 -6.14
N GLY A 150 -13.78 1.24 -6.65
CA GLY A 150 -13.72 2.53 -5.98
C GLY A 150 -12.38 2.87 -5.33
N VAL A 151 -12.36 4.03 -4.69
CA VAL A 151 -11.13 4.69 -4.20
C VAL A 151 -10.34 3.85 -3.21
N ASN A 152 -11.02 3.10 -2.34
CA ASN A 152 -10.38 2.28 -1.31
C ASN A 152 -9.59 1.12 -1.93
N ALA A 153 -10.22 0.36 -2.83
CA ALA A 153 -9.58 -0.74 -3.53
C ALA A 153 -8.41 -0.23 -4.40
N THR A 154 -8.63 0.90 -5.07
CA THR A 154 -7.60 1.53 -5.90
C THR A 154 -6.41 2.00 -5.08
N HIS A 155 -6.64 2.67 -3.94
CA HIS A 155 -5.56 3.14 -3.06
C HIS A 155 -4.73 1.96 -2.53
N SER A 156 -5.42 0.92 -2.06
CA SER A 156 -4.83 -0.35 -1.61
C SER A 156 -3.88 -0.96 -2.65
N ALA A 157 -4.32 -1.09 -3.89
CA ALA A 157 -3.50 -1.63 -4.97
C ALA A 157 -2.37 -0.67 -5.38
N ALA A 158 -2.65 0.64 -5.40
CA ALA A 158 -1.68 1.68 -5.78
C ALA A 158 -0.47 1.71 -4.85
N GLN A 159 -0.69 1.65 -3.53
CA GLN A 159 0.40 1.59 -2.54
C GLN A 159 1.33 0.39 -2.79
N LEU A 160 0.78 -0.77 -3.16
CA LEU A 160 1.55 -1.99 -3.42
C LEU A 160 2.40 -1.88 -4.69
N VAL A 161 1.82 -1.46 -5.81
CA VAL A 161 2.57 -1.36 -7.08
C VAL A 161 3.57 -0.21 -7.06
N ARG A 162 3.30 0.84 -6.27
CA ARG A 162 4.24 1.93 -6.01
C ARG A 162 5.47 1.45 -5.25
N ALA A 163 5.27 0.58 -4.25
CA ALA A 163 6.38 0.01 -3.49
C ALA A 163 7.30 -0.87 -4.37
N GLU A 164 6.76 -1.54 -5.40
CA GLU A 164 7.56 -2.30 -6.38
C GLU A 164 8.41 -1.44 -7.31
N GLY A 165 7.97 -0.21 -7.61
CA GLY A 165 8.69 0.71 -8.49
C GLY A 165 7.77 1.64 -9.29
N ASN A 166 8.33 2.21 -10.35
CA ASN A 166 7.67 3.26 -11.16
C ASN A 166 7.12 2.74 -12.50
N GLU A 167 6.99 1.43 -12.66
CA GLU A 167 6.38 0.88 -13.88
C GLU A 167 4.93 1.40 -14.02
N PRO A 168 4.47 1.73 -15.22
CA PRO A 168 3.08 2.12 -15.40
C PRO A 168 2.14 0.93 -15.16
N VAL A 169 0.88 1.22 -14.80
CA VAL A 169 -0.20 0.25 -14.78
C VAL A 169 -1.03 0.37 -16.06
N ARG A 170 -1.62 -0.74 -16.48
CA ARG A 170 -2.56 -0.82 -17.59
C ARG A 170 -3.98 -0.61 -17.07
N ILE A 171 -4.75 0.13 -17.83
CA ILE A 171 -6.19 0.30 -17.70
C ILE A 171 -6.76 0.08 -19.09
N ASP A 172 -7.81 -0.72 -19.19
CA ASP A 172 -8.55 -0.91 -20.43
C ASP A 172 -9.15 0.42 -20.89
N ASN A 173 -9.09 0.72 -22.18
CA ASN A 173 -9.67 1.96 -22.71
C ASN A 173 -11.19 1.90 -22.79
N ASP A 174 -11.77 0.70 -22.77
CA ASP A 174 -13.22 0.51 -22.87
C ASP A 174 -13.94 0.79 -21.53
N ILE A 175 -13.20 0.99 -20.42
CA ILE A 175 -13.80 1.42 -19.15
C ILE A 175 -14.30 2.87 -19.27
N GLY A 176 -15.62 3.02 -19.16
CA GLY A 176 -16.27 4.32 -19.21
C GLY A 176 -15.90 5.21 -18.02
N LEU A 177 -15.75 6.51 -18.29
CA LEU A 177 -15.51 7.51 -17.25
C LEU A 177 -16.77 7.75 -16.42
N SER A 178 -16.88 7.05 -15.29
CA SER A 178 -17.88 7.31 -14.25
C SER A 178 -17.27 8.12 -13.10
N PRO A 179 -18.08 8.75 -12.23
CA PRO A 179 -17.55 9.46 -11.06
C PRO A 179 -16.67 8.59 -10.16
N VAL A 180 -16.98 7.30 -10.03
CA VAL A 180 -16.18 6.34 -9.26
C VAL A 180 -14.82 6.13 -9.93
N VAL A 181 -14.81 5.91 -11.25
CA VAL A 181 -13.57 5.72 -12.02
C VAL A 181 -12.72 6.98 -12.00
N GLU A 182 -13.32 8.17 -12.15
CA GLU A 182 -12.61 9.45 -12.07
C GLU A 182 -11.94 9.64 -10.70
N GLN A 183 -12.65 9.38 -9.60
CA GLN A 183 -12.09 9.47 -8.26
C GLN A 183 -10.97 8.44 -8.05
N SER A 184 -11.13 7.22 -8.55
CA SER A 184 -10.10 6.18 -8.49
C SER A 184 -8.86 6.56 -9.29
N LEU A 185 -9.01 7.15 -10.48
CA LEU A 185 -7.91 7.69 -11.27
C LEU A 185 -7.17 8.81 -10.53
N ALA A 186 -7.92 9.71 -9.89
CA ALA A 186 -7.34 10.76 -9.04
C ALA A 186 -6.50 10.16 -7.89
N VAL A 187 -6.94 9.05 -7.31
CA VAL A 187 -6.17 8.29 -6.29
C VAL A 187 -4.89 7.69 -6.85
N LEU A 188 -4.87 7.21 -8.10
CA LEU A 188 -3.63 6.76 -8.74
C LEU A 188 -2.62 7.91 -8.88
N VAL A 189 -3.08 9.10 -9.29
CA VAL A 189 -2.23 10.30 -9.39
C VAL A 189 -1.67 10.69 -8.03
N ILE A 190 -2.50 10.70 -6.98
CA ILE A 190 -2.09 10.98 -5.59
C ILE A 190 -0.98 10.02 -5.13
N ASN A 191 -1.12 8.72 -5.46
CA ASN A 191 -0.11 7.70 -5.13
C ASN A 191 1.12 7.72 -6.06
N GLY A 192 1.14 8.57 -7.09
CA GLY A 192 2.23 8.63 -8.06
C GLY A 192 2.33 7.42 -8.98
N VAL A 193 1.22 6.73 -9.22
CA VAL A 193 1.17 5.58 -10.13
C VAL A 193 0.85 6.09 -11.53
N GLN A 194 1.77 5.86 -12.47
CA GLN A 194 1.58 6.17 -13.87
C GLN A 194 0.61 5.17 -14.52
N HIS A 195 -0.21 5.63 -15.46
CA HIS A 195 -1.16 4.78 -16.16
C HIS A 195 -1.36 5.22 -17.62
N ASN A 196 -1.91 4.32 -18.44
CA ASN A 196 -2.17 4.56 -19.87
C ASN A 196 -3.57 5.15 -20.16
N TYR A 197 -4.44 5.33 -19.17
CA TYR A 197 -5.76 5.92 -19.40
C TYR A 197 -5.65 7.34 -19.97
N GLY A 198 -6.52 7.67 -20.92
CA GLY A 198 -6.50 8.93 -21.65
C GLY A 198 -6.51 10.16 -20.73
N ALA A 199 -5.96 11.27 -21.22
CA ALA A 199 -5.94 12.52 -20.47
C ALA A 199 -7.36 13.00 -20.17
N ILE A 200 -7.68 13.15 -18.89
CA ILE A 200 -8.97 13.67 -18.41
C ILE A 200 -8.76 15.10 -17.93
N ASN A 201 -9.56 16.03 -18.45
CA ASN A 201 -9.51 17.44 -18.07
C ASN A 201 -10.73 17.82 -17.23
N THR A 202 -10.78 17.33 -16.00
CA THR A 202 -11.79 17.72 -14.99
C THR A 202 -11.14 18.53 -13.87
N GLU A 203 -11.95 19.29 -13.11
CA GLU A 203 -11.46 20.06 -11.97
C GLU A 203 -10.77 19.17 -10.92
N LEU A 204 -11.27 17.95 -10.70
CA LEU A 204 -10.67 16.99 -9.77
C LEU A 204 -9.29 16.53 -10.25
N MET A 205 -9.18 16.15 -11.52
CA MET A 205 -7.91 15.72 -12.11
C MET A 205 -6.89 16.87 -12.14
N GLN A 206 -7.35 18.09 -12.44
CA GLN A 206 -6.52 19.30 -12.35
C GLN A 206 -6.03 19.54 -10.92
N LEU A 207 -6.89 19.39 -9.92
CA LEU A 207 -6.55 19.56 -8.51
C LEU A 207 -5.45 18.60 -8.06
N VAL A 208 -5.61 17.29 -8.33
CA VAL A 208 -4.63 16.28 -7.90
C VAL A 208 -3.31 16.35 -8.66
N ALA A 209 -3.33 16.80 -9.92
CA ALA A 209 -2.13 17.04 -10.70
C ALA A 209 -1.50 18.42 -10.44
N SER A 210 -2.13 19.26 -9.62
CA SER A 210 -1.80 20.67 -9.40
C SER A 210 -1.63 21.49 -10.69
N THR A 211 -2.53 21.27 -11.65
CA THR A 211 -2.57 22.03 -12.91
C THR A 211 -3.74 23.01 -12.87
N GLY A 212 -3.59 24.19 -13.49
CA GLY A 212 -4.69 25.16 -13.55
C GLY A 212 -5.12 25.75 -12.19
N MET A 213 -4.27 25.67 -11.15
CA MET A 213 -4.63 26.02 -9.77
C MET A 213 -5.27 27.41 -9.60
N LYS A 214 -4.83 28.41 -10.37
CA LYS A 214 -5.40 29.77 -10.32
C LYS A 214 -6.88 29.82 -10.68
N ASP A 215 -7.30 28.95 -11.60
CA ASP A 215 -8.68 28.86 -12.04
C ASP A 215 -9.51 28.02 -11.05
N LEU A 216 -8.92 26.96 -10.51
CA LEU A 216 -9.55 26.15 -9.45
C LEU A 216 -9.84 26.95 -8.17
N MET A 217 -8.99 27.91 -7.80
CA MET A 217 -9.25 28.86 -6.70
C MET A 217 -10.48 29.75 -6.93
N LYS A 218 -11.05 29.75 -8.14
CA LYS A 218 -12.29 30.44 -8.49
C LYS A 218 -13.42 29.48 -8.84
N SER A 219 -13.22 28.17 -8.63
CA SER A 219 -14.23 27.15 -8.94
C SER A 219 -15.54 27.45 -8.22
N LYS A 220 -16.65 27.10 -8.89
CA LYS A 220 -17.99 27.12 -8.30
C LYS A 220 -18.17 25.99 -7.28
N ASN A 221 -17.37 24.93 -7.38
CA ASN A 221 -17.35 23.86 -6.41
C ASN A 221 -16.54 24.31 -5.18
N SER A 222 -17.21 24.47 -4.03
CA SER A 222 -16.58 24.96 -2.79
C SER A 222 -15.45 24.06 -2.32
N PHE A 223 -15.60 22.74 -2.47
CA PHE A 223 -14.57 21.77 -2.10
C PHE A 223 -13.31 21.96 -2.94
N ILE A 224 -13.45 21.99 -4.27
CA ILE A 224 -12.30 22.21 -5.18
C ILE A 224 -11.63 23.55 -4.89
N ARG A 225 -12.42 24.61 -4.70
CA ARG A 225 -11.91 25.94 -4.41
C ARG A 225 -11.12 25.98 -3.11
N GLU A 226 -11.65 25.42 -2.03
CA GLU A 226 -10.99 25.40 -0.71
C GLU A 226 -9.69 24.61 -0.76
N PHE A 227 -9.72 23.39 -1.30
CA PHE A 227 -8.51 22.58 -1.45
C PHE A 227 -7.49 23.22 -2.37
N ALA A 228 -7.92 23.89 -3.45
CA ALA A 228 -7.03 24.63 -4.33
C ALA A 228 -6.34 25.80 -3.62
N CYS A 229 -7.08 26.56 -2.82
CA CYS A 229 -6.53 27.64 -1.99
C CYS A 229 -5.53 27.11 -0.95
N LEU A 230 -5.84 25.99 -0.29
CA LEU A 230 -4.97 25.34 0.70
C LEU A 230 -3.70 24.75 0.06
N HIS A 231 -3.85 24.13 -1.11
CA HIS A 231 -2.72 23.59 -1.86
C HIS A 231 -1.76 24.70 -2.29
N GLY A 232 -2.31 25.81 -2.78
CA GLY A 232 -1.55 26.92 -3.36
C GLY A 232 -1.05 26.63 -4.77
N LEU A 233 -0.07 27.41 -5.22
CA LEU A 233 0.54 27.30 -6.55
C LEU A 233 1.84 26.45 -6.55
N SER A 234 2.09 25.70 -5.48
CA SER A 234 3.25 24.82 -5.39
C SER A 234 3.06 23.55 -6.22
N GLU A 235 4.13 22.79 -6.43
CA GLU A 235 4.05 21.43 -6.95
C GLU A 235 3.20 20.51 -6.04
N PRO A 236 2.64 19.42 -6.57
CA PRO A 236 1.92 18.41 -5.78
C PRO A 236 2.80 17.83 -4.66
N ARG A 237 2.30 17.86 -3.42
CA ARG A 237 3.01 17.36 -2.22
C ARG A 237 2.50 16.01 -1.70
N HIS A 238 1.49 15.44 -2.35
CA HIS A 238 0.79 14.25 -1.85
C HIS A 238 1.71 13.05 -1.63
N GLN A 239 2.56 12.74 -2.61
CA GLN A 239 3.52 11.63 -2.51
C GLN A 239 4.51 11.84 -1.36
N TYR A 240 5.03 13.06 -1.21
CA TYR A 240 5.93 13.39 -0.10
C TYR A 240 5.28 13.09 1.25
N PHE A 241 4.00 13.46 1.42
CA PHE A 241 3.27 13.17 2.65
C PHE A 241 3.00 11.67 2.86
N LEU A 242 2.74 10.91 1.80
CA LEU A 242 2.56 9.44 1.90
C LEU A 242 3.88 8.72 2.22
N ASP A 243 5.01 9.26 1.74
CA ASP A 243 6.34 8.66 1.91
C ASP A 243 7.04 9.11 3.19
N SER A 244 6.45 10.02 3.99
CA SER A 244 7.06 10.62 5.19
C SER A 244 6.21 10.37 6.42
N SER A 245 6.87 10.07 7.55
CA SER A 245 6.16 9.90 8.82
C SER A 245 5.84 11.27 9.42
N PHE A 246 4.59 11.48 9.84
CA PHE A 246 4.14 12.58 10.66
C PHE A 246 4.74 12.53 12.07
N ASP A 247 4.79 11.35 12.69
CA ASP A 247 5.37 11.18 14.02
C ASP A 247 6.17 9.86 14.17
N ARG A 248 6.85 9.72 15.30
CA ARG A 248 7.71 8.56 15.59
C ARG A 248 6.94 7.28 15.91
N ASP A 249 5.72 7.44 16.42
CA ASP A 249 4.83 6.39 16.89
C ASP A 249 3.84 6.00 15.77
N GLU A 250 3.93 6.66 14.61
CA GLU A 250 3.17 6.37 13.41
C GLU A 250 3.49 4.96 12.92
N GLU A 251 2.48 4.10 13.04
CA GLU A 251 2.49 2.79 12.43
C GLU A 251 2.29 2.91 10.93
N LEU A 252 2.99 2.06 10.17
CA LEU A 252 2.80 1.97 8.73
C LEU A 252 1.35 1.57 8.42
N ALA A 253 0.52 2.55 8.07
CA ALA A 253 -0.86 2.34 7.65
C ALA A 253 -0.86 1.84 6.20
N MET A 254 -1.07 0.54 6.02
CA MET A 254 -1.31 -0.03 4.69
C MET A 254 -2.79 -0.36 4.54
N ASP A 255 -3.43 0.24 3.54
CA ASP A 255 -4.89 0.24 3.44
C ASP A 255 -5.49 -1.14 3.16
N VAL A 256 -4.76 -2.00 2.45
CA VAL A 256 -5.17 -3.38 2.20
C VAL A 256 -5.44 -4.09 3.52
N LEU A 257 -4.58 -3.93 4.53
CA LEU A 257 -4.73 -4.63 5.81
C LEU A 257 -5.88 -4.06 6.63
N ASN A 258 -6.03 -2.73 6.62
CA ASN A 258 -7.10 -2.03 7.30
C ASN A 258 -8.47 -2.38 6.71
N GLN A 259 -8.56 -2.53 5.39
CA GLN A 259 -9.77 -2.97 4.68
C GLN A 259 -10.13 -4.41 5.05
N LEU A 260 -9.14 -5.28 5.23
CA LEU A 260 -9.37 -6.68 5.62
C LEU A 260 -9.79 -6.83 7.09
N GLN A 261 -9.48 -5.86 7.95
CA GLN A 261 -9.82 -5.87 9.38
C GLN A 261 -11.23 -5.36 9.68
N ARG A 262 -11.92 -4.68 8.74
CA ARG A 262 -13.30 -4.16 8.93
C ARG A 262 -14.38 -5.25 8.93
N SER A 263 -14.22 -6.31 9.74
CA SER A 263 -15.26 -7.31 10.03
C SER A 263 -15.41 -7.61 11.53
N SER A 264 -15.37 -6.59 12.38
CA SER A 264 -15.72 -6.71 13.79
C SER A 264 -16.43 -5.42 14.21
N HIS A 265 -17.68 -5.53 14.66
CA HIS A 265 -18.61 -4.45 15.05
C HIS A 265 -19.49 -3.87 13.92
N CYS A 266 -20.55 -4.62 13.61
CA CYS A 266 -21.90 -4.05 13.58
C CYS A 266 -22.64 -4.61 14.80
#